data_AF-A0A7X7MHH8-F1
#
_entry.id   AF-A0A7X7MHH8-F1
#
_cell.length_a   1.000
_cell.length_b   1.000
_cell.length_c   1.000
_cell.angle_alpha   90.00
_cell.angle_beta   90.00
_cell.angle_gamma   90.00
#
_symmetry.space_group_name_H-M   'P 1'
#
loop_
_entity.id
_entity.type
_entity.pdbx_description
1 polymer ?
#
loop_
_entity_poly.entity_id
_entity_poly.type
_entity_poly.pdbx_seq_one_letter_code
_entity_poly.pdbx_strand_id
1 'polypeptide(L)'
;MKISPCNSYHALVEDCQILRKDDAQSVFKVYFCSITGRATPERFEWAHCQQSKQDFLDNLQKSNFEGIGFVTAFPHIAKIFLYAPQNEILQYVSAFKPTSGECAPLQRENNFLEFACLAEAVIAAQEFNFWAESDSVAEYLSRIGQFAPLSIVRNDKLQQYWRSC
;
A
#
# COMPACT_ATOMS: atom_id res chain seq x y z
N MET A 1 -4.34 -27.90 1.48
CA MET A 1 -4.58 -26.45 1.46
C MET A 1 -6.05 -26.20 1.13
N LYS A 2 -6.74 -25.30 1.85
CA LYS A 2 -8.11 -24.88 1.49
C LYS A 2 -8.01 -23.66 0.57
N ILE A 3 -8.52 -23.74 -0.66
CA ILE A 3 -8.46 -22.64 -1.65
C ILE A 3 -9.86 -22.11 -1.93
N SER A 4 -10.14 -20.92 -1.42
CA SER A 4 -11.39 -20.19 -1.66
C SER A 4 -11.42 -19.55 -3.05
N PRO A 5 -12.60 -19.37 -3.67
CA PRO A 5 -12.73 -18.53 -4.87
C PRO A 5 -12.22 -17.11 -4.61
N CYS A 6 -11.44 -16.56 -5.54
CA CYS A 6 -10.91 -15.21 -5.45
C CYS A 6 -11.73 -14.26 -6.32
N ASN A 7 -11.87 -12.99 -5.91
CA ASN A 7 -12.38 -11.94 -6.79
C ASN A 7 -11.36 -11.60 -7.88
N SER A 8 -11.82 -10.97 -8.96
CA SER A 8 -10.92 -10.29 -9.89
C SER A 8 -10.12 -9.20 -9.16
N TYR A 9 -8.95 -8.86 -9.72
CA TYR A 9 -8.10 -7.82 -9.20
C TYR A 9 -7.64 -6.94 -10.36
N HIS A 10 -8.05 -5.67 -10.30
CA HIS A 10 -7.60 -4.60 -11.17
C HIS A 10 -7.37 -3.37 -10.29
N ALA A 11 -6.12 -3.00 -10.08
CA ALA A 11 -5.72 -1.87 -9.25
C ALA A 11 -5.17 -0.74 -10.09
N LEU A 12 -5.50 0.48 -9.69
CA LEU A 12 -5.02 1.73 -10.27
C LEU A 12 -4.32 2.53 -9.17
N VAL A 13 -3.16 3.10 -9.49
CA VAL A 13 -2.56 4.17 -8.69
C VAL A 13 -3.07 5.48 -9.30
N GLU A 14 -3.98 6.14 -8.59
CA GLU A 14 -4.68 7.32 -9.11
C GLU A 14 -3.85 8.60 -9.00
N ASP A 15 -3.07 8.72 -7.93
CA ASP A 15 -2.26 9.89 -7.61
C ASP A 15 -1.19 9.54 -6.57
N CYS A 16 -0.17 10.39 -6.45
CA CYS A 16 0.85 10.33 -5.40
C CYS A 16 1.10 11.72 -4.81
N GLN A 17 0.95 11.84 -3.49
CA GLN A 17 1.18 13.10 -2.77
C GLN A 17 2.28 12.96 -1.72
N ILE A 18 3.10 13.98 -1.54
CA ILE A 18 4.11 14.00 -0.48
C ILE A 18 3.50 14.63 0.78
N LEU A 19 3.36 13.83 1.84
CA LEU A 19 2.97 14.29 3.16
C LEU A 19 4.21 14.53 4.01
N ARG A 20 4.40 15.76 4.49
CA ARG A 20 5.40 16.12 5.51
C ARG A 20 4.68 16.29 6.83
N LYS A 21 5.04 15.49 7.83
CA LYS A 21 4.44 15.58 9.16
C LYS A 21 4.90 16.84 9.90
N ASP A 22 4.17 17.22 10.94
CA ASP A 22 4.45 18.40 11.75
C ASP A 22 5.78 18.31 12.51
N ASP A 23 6.32 17.09 12.70
CA ASP A 23 7.65 16.87 13.26
C ASP A 23 8.80 17.30 12.32
N ALA A 24 8.47 17.70 11.08
CA ALA A 24 9.35 18.08 9.99
C ALA A 24 10.41 17.03 9.57
N GLN A 25 10.43 15.87 10.22
CA GLN A 25 11.40 14.79 10.01
C GLN A 25 10.75 13.63 9.26
N SER A 26 9.48 13.34 9.56
CA SER A 26 8.75 12.24 8.96
C SER A 26 8.11 12.68 7.65
N VAL A 27 8.39 11.93 6.58
CA VAL A 27 7.92 12.24 5.23
C VAL A 27 7.49 10.98 4.50
N PHE A 28 6.29 11.03 3.93
CA PHE A 28 5.67 9.91 3.23
C PHE A 28 5.25 10.30 1.82
N LYS A 29 5.61 9.47 0.84
CA LYS A 29 4.89 9.46 -0.44
C LYS A 29 3.60 8.66 -0.25
N VAL A 30 2.46 9.26 -0.53
CA VAL A 30 1.13 8.66 -0.33
C VAL A 30 0.56 8.31 -1.69
N TYR A 31 0.61 7.02 -2.04
CA TYR A 31 0.06 6.47 -3.27
C TYR A 31 -1.41 6.12 -3.06
N PHE A 32 -2.31 6.92 -3.63
CA PHE A 32 -3.74 6.65 -3.59
C PHE A 32 -4.10 5.58 -4.60
N CYS A 33 -4.55 4.44 -4.10
CA CYS A 33 -4.83 3.27 -4.91
C CYS A 33 -6.31 2.90 -4.86
N SER A 34 -6.87 2.46 -5.98
CA SER A 34 -8.23 1.94 -6.08
C SER A 34 -8.23 0.54 -6.69
N ILE A 35 -9.19 -0.30 -6.28
CA ILE A 35 -9.45 -1.60 -6.94
C ILE A 35 -10.80 -1.51 -7.64
N THR A 36 -10.79 -1.53 -8.97
CA THR A 36 -12.01 -1.33 -9.77
C THR A 36 -12.65 -2.65 -10.19
N GLY A 37 -13.91 -2.57 -10.64
CA GLY A 37 -14.66 -3.73 -11.17
C GLY A 37 -15.15 -4.70 -10.09
N ARG A 38 -15.18 -4.27 -8.83
CA ARG A 38 -15.77 -5.01 -7.71
C ARG A 38 -17.24 -4.61 -7.51
N ALA A 39 -18.01 -5.50 -6.89
CA ALA A 39 -19.44 -5.28 -6.65
C ALA A 39 -19.77 -4.12 -5.70
N THR A 40 -18.83 -3.73 -4.83
CA THR A 40 -18.98 -2.65 -3.84
C THR A 40 -17.89 -1.57 -4.03
N PRO A 41 -17.96 -0.79 -5.12
CA PRO A 41 -16.94 0.19 -5.48
C PRO A 41 -16.69 1.23 -4.38
N GLU A 42 -17.70 1.61 -3.60
CA GLU A 42 -17.59 2.53 -2.47
C GLU A 42 -16.62 2.07 -1.37
N ARG A 43 -16.28 0.78 -1.33
CA ARG A 43 -15.28 0.21 -0.42
C ARG A 43 -13.87 0.24 -1.00
N PHE A 44 -13.72 0.26 -2.32
CA PHE A 44 -12.45 -0.03 -2.99
C PHE A 44 -11.94 1.11 -3.88
N GLU A 45 -12.78 2.08 -4.20
CA GLU A 45 -12.49 3.15 -5.15
C GLU A 45 -12.65 4.52 -4.49
N TRP A 46 -11.60 5.35 -4.53
CA TRP A 46 -11.61 6.68 -3.91
C TRP A 46 -12.72 7.58 -4.46
N ALA A 47 -13.03 7.46 -5.76
CA ALA A 47 -14.09 8.22 -6.42
C ALA A 47 -15.52 7.90 -5.90
N HIS A 48 -15.70 6.77 -5.21
CA HIS A 48 -16.99 6.29 -4.75
C HIS A 48 -17.11 6.20 -3.21
N CYS A 49 -16.00 6.29 -2.48
CA CYS A 49 -16.00 6.20 -1.03
C CYS A 49 -16.40 7.53 -0.37
N GLN A 50 -16.85 7.48 0.88
CA GLN A 50 -17.29 8.68 1.62
C GLN A 50 -16.12 9.56 2.11
N GLN A 51 -14.92 8.98 2.27
CA GLN A 51 -13.75 9.68 2.76
C GLN A 51 -12.99 10.30 1.58
N SER A 52 -12.64 11.58 1.66
CA SER A 52 -11.80 12.19 0.63
C SER A 52 -10.32 11.83 0.83
N LYS A 53 -9.52 11.96 -0.24
CA LYS A 53 -8.06 11.83 -0.16
C LYS A 53 -7.45 12.85 0.81
N GLN A 54 -8.04 14.05 0.91
CA GLN A 54 -7.59 15.08 1.85
C GLN A 54 -7.88 14.67 3.30
N ASP A 55 -9.07 14.14 3.60
CA ASP A 55 -9.39 13.65 4.95
C ASP A 55 -8.43 12.53 5.37
N PHE A 56 -8.01 11.67 4.43
CA PHE A 56 -7.00 10.65 4.69
C PHE A 56 -5.65 11.27 5.06
N LEU A 57 -5.17 12.28 4.32
CA LEU A 57 -3.91 12.97 4.62
C LEU A 57 -3.97 13.67 5.98
N ASP A 58 -5.08 14.34 6.30
CA ASP A 58 -5.27 15.02 7.57
C ASP A 58 -5.27 14.04 8.75
N ASN A 59 -5.83 12.84 8.57
CA ASN A 59 -5.76 11.77 9.56
C ASN A 59 -4.36 11.20 9.69
N LEU A 60 -3.66 10.98 8.58
CA LEU A 60 -2.27 10.51 8.58
C LEU A 60 -1.33 11.54 9.23
N GLN A 61 -1.57 12.83 9.04
CA GLN A 61 -0.85 13.93 9.70
C GLN A 61 -0.92 13.79 11.22
N LYS A 62 -2.10 13.48 11.76
CA LYS A 62 -2.37 13.34 13.20
C LYS A 62 -1.98 11.98 13.78
N SER A 63 -1.59 11.01 12.95
CA SER A 63 -1.17 9.68 13.41
C SER A 63 0.20 9.71 14.11
N ASN A 64 0.53 8.65 14.85
CA ASN A 64 1.83 8.49 15.51
C ASN A 64 2.88 7.79 14.63
N PHE A 65 2.64 7.68 13.32
CA PHE A 65 3.64 7.09 12.43
C PHE A 65 4.79 8.07 12.18
N GLU A 66 6.01 7.61 12.41
CA GLU A 66 7.23 8.39 12.26
C GLU A 66 8.19 7.70 11.28
N GLY A 67 8.98 8.49 10.55
CA GLY A 67 10.04 8.02 9.66
C GLY A 67 9.88 8.44 8.19
N ILE A 68 10.74 7.86 7.34
CA ILE A 68 10.78 8.11 5.90
C ILE A 68 10.29 6.87 5.16
N GLY A 69 9.40 7.06 4.20
CA GLY A 69 8.94 5.97 3.37
C GLY A 69 7.74 6.33 2.50
N PHE A 70 6.79 5.41 2.40
CA PHE A 70 5.61 5.59 1.57
C PHE A 70 4.39 4.87 2.16
N VAL A 71 3.21 5.26 1.69
CA VAL A 71 1.92 4.69 2.08
C VAL A 71 1.19 4.25 0.83
N THR A 72 0.66 3.04 0.83
CA THR A 72 -0.31 2.58 -0.17
C THR A 72 -1.70 2.73 0.43
N ALA A 73 -2.44 3.73 -0.03
CA ALA A 73 -3.73 4.11 0.53
C ALA A 73 -4.87 3.59 -0.35
N PHE A 74 -5.45 2.43 0.00
CA PHE A 74 -6.76 2.03 -0.52
C PHE A 74 -7.87 2.50 0.43
N PRO A 75 -9.10 2.78 -0.04
CA PRO A 75 -10.17 3.26 0.83
C PRO A 75 -10.53 2.32 1.99
N HIS A 76 -10.37 1.00 1.81
CA HIS A 76 -10.67 0.00 2.83
C HIS A 76 -9.50 -0.37 3.75
N ILE A 77 -8.25 -0.13 3.32
CA ILE A 77 -7.05 -0.49 4.06
C ILE A 77 -5.87 0.32 3.55
N ALA A 78 -5.05 0.85 4.45
CA ALA A 78 -3.78 1.45 4.09
C ALA A 78 -2.64 0.63 4.68
N LYS A 79 -1.49 0.65 4.00
CA LYS A 79 -0.23 0.16 4.55
C LYS A 79 0.81 1.24 4.49
N ILE A 80 1.55 1.40 5.57
CA ILE A 80 2.72 2.25 5.65
C ILE A 80 3.97 1.39 5.58
N PHE A 81 4.92 1.83 4.77
CA PHE A 81 6.22 1.21 4.56
C PHE A 81 7.29 2.21 4.98
N LEU A 82 8.19 1.79 5.87
CA LEU A 82 9.24 2.61 6.45
C LEU A 82 10.60 1.99 6.16
N TYR A 83 11.60 2.80 5.79
CA TYR A 83 12.98 2.34 5.82
C TYR A 83 13.43 2.17 7.27
N ALA A 84 14.00 1.01 7.59
CA ALA A 84 14.33 0.69 8.96
C ALA A 84 15.50 1.55 9.46
N PRO A 85 15.36 2.26 10.59
CA PRO A 85 16.38 3.19 11.07
C PRO A 85 17.68 2.50 11.52
N GLN A 86 17.63 1.20 11.83
CA GLN A 86 18.82 0.42 12.15
C GLN A 86 19.48 -0.23 10.93
N ASN A 87 18.77 -0.33 9.81
CA ASN A 87 19.28 -1.00 8.62
C ASN A 87 18.50 -0.58 7.36
N GLU A 88 19.05 0.34 6.59
CA GLU A 88 18.39 0.96 5.44
C GLU A 88 18.09 -0.02 4.28
N ILE A 89 18.65 -1.23 4.31
CA ILE A 89 18.28 -2.31 3.37
C ILE A 89 16.98 -3.04 3.76
N LEU A 90 16.27 -2.60 4.80
CA LEU A 90 15.02 -3.20 5.25
C LEU A 90 13.86 -2.20 5.14
N GLN A 91 12.69 -2.71 4.73
CA GLN A 91 11.41 -2.02 4.83
C GLN A 91 10.54 -2.66 5.90
N TYR A 92 10.14 -1.88 6.91
CA TYR A 92 9.09 -2.26 7.85
C TYR A 92 7.73 -1.95 7.25
N VAL A 93 6.73 -2.79 7.53
CA VAL A 93 5.36 -2.60 7.06
C VAL A 93 4.37 -2.73 8.21
N SER A 94 3.38 -1.84 8.24
CA SER A 94 2.20 -1.95 9.11
C SER A 94 0.94 -1.60 8.32
N ALA A 95 -0.17 -2.26 8.62
CA ALA A 95 -1.47 -1.96 8.03
C ALA A 95 -2.34 -1.19 9.03
N PHE A 96 -3.20 -0.32 8.53
CA PHE A 96 -4.14 0.44 9.34
C PHE A 96 -5.42 0.78 8.56
N LYS A 97 -6.49 1.05 9.29
CA LYS A 97 -7.76 1.50 8.69
C LYS A 97 -7.67 2.99 8.31
N PRO A 98 -7.94 3.38 7.05
CA PRO A 98 -7.91 4.77 6.60
C PRO A 98 -8.81 5.72 7.39
N THR A 99 -9.94 5.22 7.90
CA THR A 99 -10.95 6.03 8.59
C THR A 99 -10.64 6.26 10.06
N SER A 100 -9.99 5.32 10.75
CA SER A 100 -9.74 5.40 12.20
C SER A 100 -8.26 5.48 12.57
N GLY A 101 -7.33 5.18 11.65
CA GLY A 101 -5.91 5.04 11.96
C GLY A 101 -5.56 3.79 12.78
N GLU A 102 -6.55 2.99 13.18
CA GLU A 102 -6.33 1.77 13.96
C GLU A 102 -5.49 0.77 13.18
N CYS A 103 -4.47 0.21 13.83
CA CYS A 103 -3.68 -0.88 13.27
C CYS A 103 -4.57 -2.08 12.91
N ALA A 104 -4.33 -2.61 11.72
CA ALA A 104 -4.98 -3.82 11.22
C ALA A 104 -3.95 -4.97 11.24
N PRO A 105 -4.29 -6.14 11.81
CA PRO A 105 -3.35 -7.25 11.90
C PRO A 105 -3.03 -7.83 10.51
N LEU A 106 -1.73 -7.96 10.22
CA LEU A 106 -1.22 -8.64 9.04
C LEU A 106 -1.20 -10.16 9.21
N GLN A 107 -1.38 -10.69 10.43
CA GLN A 107 -1.38 -12.14 10.68
C GLN A 107 -2.42 -12.87 9.82
N ARG A 108 -1.98 -13.97 9.21
CA ARG A 108 -2.76 -14.93 8.45
C ARG A 108 -2.57 -16.32 9.04
N GLU A 109 -3.23 -17.31 8.45
CA GLU A 109 -3.17 -18.71 8.88
C GLU A 109 -1.71 -19.24 8.86
N ASN A 110 -1.42 -20.27 9.68
CA ASN A 110 -0.14 -20.99 9.69
C ASN A 110 1.09 -20.10 9.95
N ASN A 111 0.99 -19.12 10.85
CA ASN A 111 2.07 -18.21 11.23
C ASN A 111 2.61 -17.32 10.08
N PHE A 112 1.88 -17.18 8.98
CA PHE A 112 2.24 -16.24 7.92
C PHE A 112 1.74 -14.82 8.22
N LEU A 113 2.53 -13.82 7.84
CA LEU A 113 2.10 -12.42 7.79
C LEU A 113 1.78 -12.07 6.34
N GLU A 114 0.68 -11.37 6.11
CA GLU A 114 0.41 -10.76 4.82
C GLU A 114 1.41 -9.62 4.60
N PHE A 115 2.35 -9.85 3.68
CA PHE A 115 3.27 -8.82 3.25
C PHE A 115 2.54 -7.78 2.38
N ALA A 116 2.09 -8.19 1.19
CA ALA A 116 1.56 -7.28 0.18
C ALA A 116 0.53 -7.95 -0.75
N CYS A 117 -0.40 -7.16 -1.29
CA CYS A 117 -1.10 -7.46 -2.54
C CYS A 117 -0.24 -7.05 -3.77
N LEU A 118 -0.73 -7.27 -4.99
CA LEU A 118 0.03 -6.98 -6.21
C LEU A 118 0.46 -5.51 -6.30
N ALA A 119 -0.45 -4.55 -6.12
CA ALA A 119 -0.10 -3.13 -6.21
C ALA A 119 0.90 -2.71 -5.13
N GLU A 120 0.69 -3.17 -3.90
CA GLU A 120 1.61 -2.92 -2.79
C GLU A 120 3.02 -3.45 -3.09
N ALA A 121 3.13 -4.66 -3.62
CA ALA A 121 4.43 -5.27 -3.94
C ALA A 121 5.15 -4.54 -5.08
N VAL A 122 4.42 -4.12 -6.11
CA VAL A 122 4.98 -3.39 -7.26
C VAL A 122 5.46 -2.00 -6.83
N ILE A 123 4.66 -1.28 -6.03
CA ILE A 123 5.04 0.03 -5.48
C ILE A 123 6.24 -0.12 -4.55
N ALA A 124 6.23 -1.10 -3.64
CA ALA A 124 7.33 -1.34 -2.71
C ALA A 124 8.65 -1.64 -3.43
N ALA A 125 8.62 -2.47 -4.49
CA ALA A 125 9.81 -2.75 -5.28
C ALA A 125 10.37 -1.48 -5.95
N GLN A 126 9.50 -0.65 -6.54
CA GLN A 126 9.92 0.59 -7.19
C GLN A 126 10.48 1.60 -6.19
N GLU A 127 9.81 1.78 -5.04
CA GLU A 127 10.28 2.67 -3.98
C GLU A 127 11.60 2.21 -3.40
N PHE A 128 11.79 0.90 -3.21
CA PHE A 128 13.04 0.35 -2.71
C PHE A 128 14.18 0.58 -3.70
N ASN A 129 13.93 0.47 -5.01
CA ASN A 129 14.92 0.84 -6.03
C ASN A 129 15.24 2.34 -5.98
N PHE A 130 14.24 3.21 -5.87
CA PHE A 130 14.49 4.65 -5.72
C PHE A 130 15.33 4.97 -4.49
N TRP A 131 15.07 4.31 -3.37
CA TRP A 131 15.86 4.46 -2.16
C TRP A 131 17.30 4.00 -2.35
N ALA A 132 17.49 2.79 -2.88
CA ALA A 132 18.81 2.21 -3.10
C ALA A 132 19.68 3.01 -4.09
N GLU A 133 19.06 3.73 -5.03
CA GLU A 133 19.73 4.53 -6.05
C GLU A 133 19.87 6.01 -5.68
N SER A 134 19.37 6.45 -4.53
CA SER A 134 19.43 7.86 -4.11
C SER A 134 20.55 8.09 -3.12
N ASP A 135 21.31 9.17 -3.31
CA ASP A 135 22.39 9.57 -2.40
C ASP A 135 21.87 10.38 -1.19
N SER A 136 20.59 10.74 -1.18
CA SER A 136 19.95 11.45 -0.08
C SER A 136 18.44 11.22 0.01
N VAL A 137 17.85 11.48 1.18
CA VAL A 137 16.40 11.48 1.37
C VAL A 137 15.70 12.49 0.46
N ALA A 138 16.30 13.66 0.24
CA ALA A 138 15.75 14.68 -0.65
C ALA A 138 15.66 14.20 -2.10
N GLU A 139 16.70 13.50 -2.58
CA GLU A 139 16.70 12.88 -3.90
C GLU A 139 15.65 11.77 -3.98
N TYR A 140 15.61 10.86 -3.01
CA TYR A 140 14.59 9.81 -2.94
C TYR A 140 13.17 10.38 -3.02
N LEU A 141 12.88 11.44 -2.25
CA LEU A 141 11.56 12.08 -2.23
C LEU A 141 11.22 12.78 -3.55
N SER A 142 12.21 13.21 -4.34
CA SER A 142 12.00 13.82 -5.65
C SER A 142 11.59 12.82 -6.73
N ARG A 143 11.87 11.53 -6.53
CA ARG A 143 11.54 10.45 -7.46
C ARG A 143 10.13 9.92 -7.17
N ILE A 144 9.17 10.19 -8.06
CA ILE A 144 7.78 9.69 -7.93
C ILE A 144 7.55 8.59 -8.97
N GLY A 145 7.03 7.44 -8.52
CA GLY A 145 6.74 6.31 -9.39
C GLY A 145 5.49 6.54 -10.25
N GLN A 146 5.55 6.12 -11.51
CA GLN A 146 4.38 6.02 -12.39
C GLN A 146 4.07 4.55 -12.64
N PHE A 147 2.80 4.18 -12.51
CA PHE A 147 2.37 2.79 -12.56
C PHE A 147 1.27 2.62 -13.61
N ALA A 148 1.47 1.66 -14.51
CA ALA A 148 0.38 1.18 -15.37
C ALA A 148 -0.68 0.44 -14.51
N PRO A 149 -1.92 0.29 -15.01
CA PRO A 149 -2.92 -0.53 -14.35
C PRO A 149 -2.42 -1.95 -14.02
N LEU A 150 -2.64 -2.41 -12.79
CA LEU A 150 -2.10 -3.66 -12.28
C LEU A 150 -3.21 -4.70 -12.16
N SER A 151 -3.04 -5.86 -12.79
CA SER A 151 -4.10 -6.87 -12.83
C SER A 151 -3.59 -8.29 -12.59
N ILE A 152 -4.41 -9.09 -11.92
CA ILE A 152 -4.24 -10.54 -11.91
C ILE A 152 -5.03 -11.11 -13.07
N VAL A 153 -4.32 -11.53 -14.14
CA VAL A 153 -4.93 -12.02 -15.38
C VAL A 153 -5.89 -13.20 -15.14
N ARG A 154 -5.50 -14.13 -14.27
CA ARG A 154 -6.32 -15.26 -13.83
C ARG A 154 -6.26 -15.40 -12.31
N ASN A 155 -7.43 -15.28 -11.69
CA ASN A 155 -7.66 -15.35 -10.24
C ASN A 155 -7.94 -16.78 -9.73
N ASP A 156 -7.98 -17.77 -10.61
CA ASP A 156 -8.26 -19.17 -10.28
C ASP A 156 -7.06 -20.11 -10.44
N LYS A 157 -5.93 -19.63 -10.98
CA LYS A 157 -4.74 -20.45 -11.30
C LYS A 157 -4.21 -21.30 -10.14
N LEU A 158 -4.24 -20.78 -8.92
CA LEU A 158 -3.82 -21.53 -7.72
C LEU A 158 -4.77 -22.69 -7.43
N GLN A 159 -6.08 -22.46 -7.56
CA GLN A 159 -7.09 -23.50 -7.41
C GLN A 159 -6.94 -24.57 -8.50
N GLN A 160 -6.69 -24.16 -9.75
CA GLN A 160 -6.51 -25.09 -10.86
C GLN A 160 -5.28 -25.98 -10.65
N TYR A 161 -4.13 -25.38 -10.32
CA TYR A 161 -2.89 -26.13 -10.05
C TYR A 161 -3.06 -27.13 -8.90
N TRP A 162 -3.66 -26.69 -7.78
CA TRP A 162 -3.83 -27.55 -6.62
C TRP A 162 -4.81 -28.72 -6.85
N ARG A 163 -5.77 -28.57 -7.76
CA ARG A 163 -6.71 -29.64 -8.13
C ARG A 163 -6.15 -30.62 -9.16
N SER A 164 -5.13 -30.21 -9.91
CA SER A 164 -4.47 -31.05 -10.91
C SER A 164 -3.34 -31.91 -10.35
N CYS A 165 -2.94 -31.66 -9.10
CA CYS A 165 -1.97 -32.44 -8.34
C CYS A 165 -2.71 -33.35 -7.37
#